data_AF-A0A7Y5EQ51-F1
#
_entry.id   AF-A0A7Y5EQ51-F1
#
_cell.length_a   1.000
_cell.length_b   1.000
_cell.length_c   1.000
_cell.angle_alpha   90.00
_cell.angle_beta   90.00
_cell.angle_gamma   90.00
#
_symmetry.space_group_name_H-M   'P 1'
#
loop_
_entity.id
_entity.type
_entity.pdbx_description
1 polymer ?
#
loop_
_entity_poly.entity_id
_entity_poly.type
_entity_poly.pdbx_seq_one_letter_code
_entity_poly.pdbx_strand_id
1 'polypeptide(L)'
;MRTTMTVALAALSVATALCQATFAINPRGTFLRTNQDSPLNPLIVSLTSVGLVPGQTIKIETIGDWRAGPQFSDDAYTMIGVFSSSNALLATSEQHRVPDAISTCGLSALSGGTYFGNLPTDIPEDFRISSHSTQVRQIIVRIPHNAAYLFICVPDSLYNDNTDPDGDLAIRISLDAPLPAGDANCDGCVDDTDLALVLTAFGQTGSGLAEDFNGDGLVDDSDLAIVLENFGIGC
;
A
#
# COMPACT_ATOMS: atom_id res chain seq x y z
N MET A 1 26.84 -20.97 -55.05
CA MET A 1 27.14 -20.25 -53.80
C MET A 1 25.84 -19.71 -53.24
N ARG A 2 25.30 -20.32 -52.18
CA ARG A 2 24.07 -19.86 -51.50
C ARG A 2 24.50 -18.96 -50.36
N THR A 3 24.21 -17.67 -50.45
CA THR A 3 24.48 -16.69 -49.41
C THR A 3 23.29 -16.67 -48.46
N THR A 4 23.42 -17.33 -47.31
CA THR A 4 22.46 -17.22 -46.20
C THR A 4 22.65 -15.87 -45.52
N MET A 5 21.64 -15.00 -45.63
CA MET A 5 21.61 -13.70 -44.96
C MET A 5 20.92 -13.88 -43.60
N THR A 6 21.70 -13.96 -42.54
CA THR A 6 21.22 -13.97 -41.16
C THR A 6 20.74 -12.56 -40.80
N VAL A 7 19.43 -12.38 -40.59
CA VAL A 7 18.88 -11.16 -40.01
C VAL A 7 19.00 -11.30 -38.49
N ALA A 8 19.91 -10.54 -37.88
CA ALA A 8 19.97 -10.40 -36.43
C ALA A 8 18.83 -9.46 -36.01
N LEU A 9 17.82 -10.01 -35.33
CA LEU A 9 16.76 -9.23 -34.70
C LEU A 9 17.35 -8.58 -33.44
N ALA A 10 17.70 -7.30 -33.52
CA ALA A 10 18.08 -6.52 -32.34
C ALA A 10 16.82 -6.27 -31.52
N ALA A 11 16.69 -6.97 -30.38
CA ALA A 11 15.69 -6.63 -29.37
C ALA A 11 16.05 -5.26 -28.81
N LEU A 12 15.28 -4.24 -29.19
CA LEU A 12 15.38 -2.91 -28.61
C LEU A 12 14.75 -2.98 -27.22
N SER A 13 15.56 -3.19 -26.17
CA SER A 13 15.08 -3.03 -24.80
C SER A 13 14.81 -1.55 -24.56
N VAL A 14 13.54 -1.17 -24.64
CA VAL A 14 13.10 0.10 -24.06
C VAL A 14 13.23 -0.07 -22.56
N ALA A 15 14.32 0.44 -21.99
CA ALA A 15 14.41 0.61 -20.55
C ALA A 15 13.30 1.59 -20.17
N THR A 16 12.19 1.07 -19.65
CA THR A 16 11.20 1.88 -18.96
C THR A 16 11.92 2.53 -17.80
N ALA A 17 12.15 3.85 -17.89
CA ALA A 17 12.52 4.60 -16.71
C ALA A 17 11.37 4.39 -15.71
N LEU A 18 11.64 3.66 -14.63
CA LEU A 18 10.65 3.41 -13.59
C LEU A 18 10.22 4.78 -13.06
N CYS A 19 8.93 5.09 -13.16
CA CYS A 19 8.40 6.29 -12.55
C CYS A 19 8.69 6.21 -11.05
N GLN A 20 9.48 7.15 -10.53
CA GLN A 20 9.77 7.27 -9.12
C GLN A 20 9.35 8.66 -8.67
N ALA A 21 8.59 8.72 -7.58
CA ALA A 21 8.20 9.96 -6.93
C ALA A 21 8.57 9.89 -5.45
N THR A 22 9.02 11.02 -4.89
CA THR A 22 9.31 11.16 -3.47
C THR A 22 8.45 12.26 -2.88
N PHE A 23 7.82 11.96 -1.75
CA PHE A 23 6.89 12.84 -1.07
C PHE A 23 7.30 13.00 0.38
N ALA A 24 7.47 14.24 0.82
CA ALA A 24 7.63 14.55 2.23
C ALA A 24 6.35 14.16 2.99
N ILE A 25 6.53 13.67 4.22
CA ILE A 25 5.43 13.34 5.12
C ILE A 25 5.45 14.33 6.26
N ASN A 26 4.27 14.82 6.64
CA ASN A 26 4.13 15.55 7.88
C ASN A 26 3.69 14.56 8.97
N PRO A 27 4.49 14.30 10.02
CA PRO A 27 4.14 13.30 11.03
C PRO A 27 2.94 13.71 11.90
N ARG A 28 2.44 14.95 11.76
CA ARG A 28 1.20 15.42 12.38
C ARG A 28 -0.04 15.22 11.50
N GLY A 29 0.15 14.80 10.25
CA GLY A 29 -0.93 14.56 9.29
C GLY A 29 -1.47 13.13 9.42
N THR A 30 -2.79 12.96 9.48
CA THR A 30 -3.38 11.61 9.61
C THR A 30 -4.74 11.47 8.94
N PHE A 31 -4.98 10.29 8.35
CA PHE A 31 -6.30 9.84 7.93
C PHE A 31 -7.03 9.09 9.05
N LEU A 32 -6.37 8.74 10.16
CA LEU A 32 -7.03 8.08 11.28
C LEU A 32 -7.90 9.05 12.09
N ARG A 33 -8.84 8.49 12.86
CA ARG A 33 -9.59 9.23 13.86
C ARG A 33 -8.64 9.88 14.87
N THR A 34 -9.01 11.08 15.34
CA THR A 34 -8.42 11.68 16.53
C THR A 34 -9.50 12.13 17.52
N ASN A 35 -9.10 12.40 18.76
CA ASN A 35 -10.00 12.85 19.81
C ASN A 35 -9.27 13.84 20.71
N GLN A 36 -9.85 15.03 20.91
CA GLN A 36 -9.21 16.13 21.65
C GLN A 36 -7.79 16.46 21.17
N ASP A 37 -7.59 16.33 19.86
CA ASP A 37 -6.34 16.60 19.16
C ASP A 37 -6.66 17.46 17.92
N SER A 38 -5.65 18.04 17.30
CA SER A 38 -5.76 18.90 16.12
C SER A 38 -4.73 18.48 15.07
N PRO A 39 -4.95 17.32 14.42
CA PRO A 39 -4.03 16.83 13.41
C PRO A 39 -4.09 17.70 12.15
N LEU A 40 -3.06 17.59 11.32
CA LEU A 40 -3.08 18.08 9.95
C LEU A 40 -3.72 17.03 9.02
N ASN A 41 -3.94 17.41 7.76
CA ASN A 41 -4.30 16.45 6.73
C ASN A 41 -3.12 15.50 6.44
N PRO A 42 -3.39 14.22 6.12
CA PRO A 42 -2.36 13.26 5.73
C PRO A 42 -1.78 13.64 4.36
N LEU A 43 -0.71 12.93 3.96
CA LEU A 43 -0.32 12.95 2.55
C LEU A 43 -1.41 12.22 1.73
N ILE A 44 -1.90 12.86 0.67
CA ILE A 44 -2.86 12.28 -0.27
C ILE A 44 -2.22 12.38 -1.66
N VAL A 45 -1.83 11.24 -2.22
CA VAL A 45 -1.22 11.15 -3.55
C VAL A 45 -2.30 10.81 -4.58
N SER A 46 -2.46 11.64 -5.62
CA SER A 46 -3.23 11.23 -6.80
C SER A 46 -2.37 10.30 -7.65
N LEU A 47 -2.82 9.06 -7.85
CA LEU A 47 -2.05 8.03 -8.57
C LEU A 47 -1.75 8.48 -10.01
N THR A 48 -2.75 9.05 -10.70
CA THR A 48 -2.58 9.55 -12.06
C THR A 48 -1.57 10.70 -12.17
N SER A 49 -1.42 11.53 -11.13
CA SER A 49 -0.45 12.64 -11.12
C SER A 49 1.01 12.16 -11.13
N VAL A 50 1.25 10.92 -10.71
CA VAL A 50 2.54 10.23 -10.76
C VAL A 50 2.56 9.10 -11.78
N GLY A 51 1.63 9.08 -12.73
CA GLY A 51 1.61 8.08 -13.80
C GLY A 51 1.34 6.64 -13.33
N LEU A 52 0.76 6.49 -12.15
CA LEU A 52 0.33 5.20 -11.59
C LEU A 52 -1.14 4.94 -11.92
N VAL A 53 -1.46 3.68 -12.21
CA VAL A 53 -2.82 3.21 -12.53
C VAL A 53 -3.11 1.87 -11.84
N PRO A 54 -4.38 1.54 -11.58
CA PRO A 54 -4.79 0.23 -11.05
C PRO A 54 -4.15 -0.96 -11.78
N GLY A 55 -3.88 -2.03 -11.02
CA GLY A 55 -3.28 -3.27 -11.49
C GLY A 55 -1.75 -3.28 -11.54
N GLN A 56 -1.10 -2.10 -11.54
CA GLN A 56 0.36 -2.01 -11.46
C GLN A 56 0.88 -2.47 -10.10
N THR A 57 2.05 -3.10 -10.11
CA THR A 57 2.83 -3.35 -8.90
C THR A 57 3.71 -2.14 -8.61
N ILE A 58 3.67 -1.68 -7.37
CA ILE A 58 4.51 -0.58 -6.88
C ILE A 58 5.26 -1.01 -5.64
N LYS A 59 6.45 -0.44 -5.50
CA LYS A 59 7.22 -0.46 -4.27
C LYS A 59 7.05 0.86 -3.55
N ILE A 60 6.77 0.79 -2.25
CA ILE A 60 6.65 1.96 -1.37
C ILE A 60 7.75 1.84 -0.33
N GLU A 61 8.67 2.80 -0.30
CA GLU A 61 9.81 2.84 0.61
C GLU A 61 9.66 4.01 1.59
N THR A 62 9.86 3.78 2.87
CA THR A 62 10.00 4.83 3.89
C THR A 62 11.43 5.36 3.89
N ILE A 63 11.57 6.67 3.80
CA ILE A 63 12.82 7.42 3.95
C ILE A 63 12.74 8.18 5.26
N GLY A 64 13.88 8.23 5.95
CA GLY A 64 14.01 9.03 7.15
C GLY A 64 13.31 8.42 8.35
N ASP A 65 13.04 9.28 9.32
CA ASP A 65 12.34 8.95 10.55
C ASP A 65 11.59 10.16 11.13
N TRP A 66 10.92 9.93 12.25
CA TRP A 66 10.14 10.92 12.98
C TRP A 66 10.18 10.61 14.46
N ARG A 67 9.66 11.56 15.24
CA ARG A 67 9.59 11.51 16.68
C ARG A 67 8.14 11.65 17.15
N ALA A 68 7.68 10.65 17.89
CA ALA A 68 6.32 10.52 18.46
C ALA A 68 6.04 11.40 19.68
N GLY A 69 6.92 12.35 20.00
CA GLY A 69 6.80 13.19 21.17
C GLY A 69 8.15 13.59 21.77
N PRO A 70 8.21 14.67 22.57
CA PRO A 70 9.47 15.23 23.08
C PRO A 70 10.37 14.27 23.87
N GLN A 71 9.78 13.21 24.44
CA GLN A 71 10.46 12.18 25.23
C GLN A 71 11.12 11.08 24.38
N PHE A 72 10.79 11.00 23.10
CA PHE A 72 11.28 9.96 22.20
C PHE A 72 12.45 10.45 21.33
N SER A 73 13.22 9.49 20.82
CA SER A 73 14.25 9.72 19.81
C SER A 73 13.60 10.00 18.45
N ASP A 74 14.40 10.58 17.57
CA ASP A 74 14.09 10.65 16.14
C ASP A 74 14.58 9.36 15.49
N ASP A 75 13.74 8.34 15.54
CA ASP A 75 14.06 7.01 15.01
C ASP A 75 12.81 6.19 14.65
N ALA A 76 11.60 6.76 14.78
CA ALA A 76 10.39 6.08 14.36
C ALA A 76 10.24 6.19 12.85
N TYR A 77 9.94 5.08 12.18
CA TYR A 77 9.72 5.08 10.73
C TYR A 77 8.54 4.19 10.34
N THR A 78 7.69 3.82 11.29
CA THR A 78 6.44 3.09 11.00
C THR A 78 5.51 4.01 10.20
N MET A 79 4.96 3.47 9.11
CA MET A 79 4.03 4.15 8.23
C MET A 79 2.91 3.22 7.80
N ILE A 80 1.73 3.81 7.59
CA ILE A 80 0.55 3.12 7.11
C ILE A 80 -0.03 3.87 5.93
N GLY A 81 -0.75 3.15 5.08
CA GLY A 81 -1.44 3.73 3.94
C GLY A 81 -2.77 3.06 3.69
N VAL A 82 -3.61 3.73 2.92
CA VAL A 82 -4.88 3.19 2.43
C VAL A 82 -5.14 3.72 1.03
N PHE A 83 -5.50 2.81 0.12
CA PHE A 83 -5.94 3.21 -1.23
C PHE A 83 -7.38 3.68 -1.18
N SER A 84 -7.76 4.56 -2.10
CA SER A 84 -9.13 5.04 -2.20
C SER A 84 -9.52 5.41 -3.63
N SER A 85 -10.81 5.28 -3.96
CA SER A 85 -11.33 5.76 -5.24
C SER A 85 -11.51 7.29 -5.29
N SER A 86 -11.47 7.98 -4.16
CA SER A 86 -11.61 9.44 -4.07
C SER A 86 -10.56 10.06 -3.15
N ASN A 87 -10.49 11.39 -3.12
CA ASN A 87 -9.68 12.14 -2.14
C ASN A 87 -10.52 12.62 -0.94
N ALA A 88 -11.70 12.05 -0.73
CA ALA A 88 -12.57 12.43 0.37
C ALA A 88 -11.92 12.10 1.71
N LEU A 89 -11.94 13.08 2.61
CA LEU A 89 -11.46 12.93 3.98
C LEU A 89 -12.49 13.52 4.93
N LEU A 90 -13.11 12.66 5.74
CA LEU A 90 -14.13 13.08 6.71
C LEU A 90 -13.51 13.75 7.95
N ALA A 91 -14.39 14.26 8.80
CA ALA A 91 -14.03 14.90 10.06
C ALA A 91 -13.17 13.99 10.95
N THR A 92 -12.31 14.59 11.77
CA THR A 92 -11.38 13.88 12.65
C THR A 92 -12.06 12.96 13.66
N SER A 93 -13.35 13.16 13.96
CA SER A 93 -14.16 12.32 14.84
C SER A 93 -14.67 11.04 14.19
N GLU A 94 -14.66 10.93 12.86
CA GLU A 94 -15.10 9.72 12.16
C GLU A 94 -14.03 8.62 12.24
N GLN A 95 -14.42 7.35 12.34
CA GLN A 95 -13.45 6.24 12.33
C GLN A 95 -12.97 6.00 10.91
N HIS A 96 -13.91 5.74 10.00
CA HIS A 96 -13.66 5.54 8.58
C HIS A 96 -13.58 6.89 7.88
N ARG A 97 -12.53 7.68 8.17
CA ARG A 97 -12.39 9.01 7.57
C ARG A 97 -12.10 8.98 6.08
N VAL A 98 -11.68 7.84 5.55
CA VAL A 98 -11.55 7.58 4.12
C VAL A 98 -12.77 6.74 3.70
N PRO A 99 -13.88 7.37 3.27
CA PRO A 99 -15.15 6.65 3.08
C PRO A 99 -15.12 5.70 1.87
N ASP A 100 -14.23 5.97 0.91
CA ASP A 100 -14.07 5.15 -0.29
C ASP A 100 -12.75 4.35 -0.24
N ALA A 101 -12.38 3.88 0.96
CA ALA A 101 -11.18 3.07 1.15
C ALA A 101 -11.28 1.74 0.39
N ILE A 102 -10.14 1.26 -0.12
CA ILE A 102 -10.05 0.05 -0.93
C ILE A 102 -8.88 -0.78 -0.41
N SER A 103 -9.17 -2.02 -0.03
CA SER A 103 -8.17 -2.99 0.40
C SER A 103 -7.18 -3.30 -0.73
N THR A 104 -5.97 -3.66 -0.34
CA THR A 104 -4.91 -4.15 -1.21
C THR A 104 -4.31 -5.40 -0.57
N CYS A 105 -3.59 -6.20 -1.37
CA CYS A 105 -2.65 -7.15 -0.79
C CYS A 105 -1.62 -6.42 0.10
N GLY A 106 -1.19 -7.09 1.15
CA GLY A 106 -0.27 -6.53 2.15
C GLY A 106 -0.74 -6.80 3.58
N LEU A 107 0.12 -6.46 4.55
CA LEU A 107 -0.19 -6.66 5.95
C LEU A 107 -1.12 -5.55 6.45
N SER A 108 -2.33 -5.90 6.85
CA SER A 108 -3.30 -4.98 7.47
C SER A 108 -2.65 -4.20 8.62
N ALA A 109 -2.93 -2.89 8.68
CA ALA A 109 -2.34 -2.01 9.67
C ALA A 109 -3.26 -1.81 10.89
N LEU A 110 -3.16 -2.72 11.86
CA LEU A 110 -3.83 -2.53 13.14
C LEU A 110 -3.32 -1.27 13.86
N SER A 111 -4.21 -0.29 14.02
CA SER A 111 -3.91 0.97 14.70
C SER A 111 -4.39 0.99 16.16
N GLY A 112 -3.60 1.65 17.01
CA GLY A 112 -3.91 1.83 18.43
C GLY A 112 -4.99 2.90 18.65
N GLY A 113 -5.66 2.85 19.80
CA GLY A 113 -6.68 3.84 20.14
C GLY A 113 -6.13 5.26 20.32
N THR A 114 -7.00 6.26 20.18
CA THR A 114 -6.64 7.67 20.40
C THR A 114 -6.11 7.89 21.82
N TYR A 115 -5.13 8.78 21.99
CA TYR A 115 -4.53 9.08 23.30
C TYR A 115 -5.58 9.48 24.34
N PHE A 116 -6.46 10.41 23.96
CA PHE A 116 -7.60 10.78 24.79
C PHE A 116 -8.77 9.83 24.52
N GLY A 117 -9.27 9.19 25.56
CA GLY A 117 -10.49 8.38 25.51
C GLY A 117 -10.34 6.99 24.88
N ASN A 118 -9.17 6.63 24.34
CA ASN A 118 -8.90 5.31 23.76
C ASN A 118 -9.96 4.88 22.73
N LEU A 119 -10.36 5.80 21.84
CA LEU A 119 -11.35 5.51 20.81
C LEU A 119 -10.70 4.69 19.68
N PRO A 120 -11.44 3.74 19.07
CA PRO A 120 -10.92 2.96 17.95
C PRO A 120 -10.66 3.83 16.72
N THR A 121 -9.54 3.56 16.06
CA THR A 121 -8.99 4.32 14.93
C THR A 121 -8.93 3.50 13.64
N ASP A 122 -8.96 2.17 13.76
CA ASP A 122 -8.75 1.20 12.69
C ASP A 122 -9.65 1.40 11.47
N ILE A 123 -9.03 1.36 10.28
CA ILE A 123 -9.68 1.32 8.98
C ILE A 123 -9.32 -0.04 8.36
N PRO A 124 -10.25 -0.99 8.24
CA PRO A 124 -9.93 -2.36 7.83
C PRO A 124 -9.18 -2.50 6.50
N GLU A 125 -9.37 -1.55 5.59
CA GLU A 125 -8.76 -1.50 4.26
C GLU A 125 -7.33 -0.94 4.25
N ASP A 126 -6.83 -0.43 5.38
CA ASP A 126 -5.48 0.10 5.49
C ASP A 126 -4.42 -1.02 5.57
N PHE A 127 -3.18 -0.64 5.28
CA PHE A 127 -2.05 -1.56 5.23
C PHE A 127 -0.77 -0.90 5.74
N ARG A 128 0.15 -1.74 6.22
CA ARG A 128 1.43 -1.34 6.79
C ARG A 128 2.46 -1.17 5.68
N ILE A 129 3.01 0.03 5.55
CA ILE A 129 4.10 0.37 4.61
C ILE A 129 5.47 0.04 5.21
N SER A 130 5.61 0.25 6.50
CA SER A 130 6.86 0.05 7.23
C SER A 130 6.57 -0.15 8.69
N SER A 131 7.53 -0.71 9.42
CA SER A 131 7.37 -1.01 10.82
C SER A 131 8.71 -1.04 11.53
N HIS A 132 8.82 -0.19 12.55
CA HIS A 132 9.99 -0.15 13.39
C HIS A 132 10.23 -1.49 14.10
N SER A 133 9.18 -2.12 14.64
CA SER A 133 9.32 -3.38 15.40
C SER A 133 9.80 -4.56 14.56
N THR A 134 9.41 -4.63 13.29
CA THR A 134 9.80 -5.70 12.37
C THR A 134 10.97 -5.31 11.46
N GLN A 135 11.50 -4.09 11.60
CA GLN A 135 12.58 -3.54 10.79
C GLN A 135 12.30 -3.54 9.27
N VAL A 136 11.02 -3.53 8.89
CA VAL A 136 10.58 -3.41 7.50
C VAL A 136 10.49 -1.93 7.14
N ARG A 137 11.17 -1.51 6.07
CA ARG A 137 11.16 -0.12 5.56
C ARG A 137 10.53 0.03 4.19
N GLN A 138 10.09 -1.06 3.58
CA GLN A 138 9.45 -1.03 2.28
C GLN A 138 8.47 -2.19 2.14
N ILE A 139 7.51 -2.02 1.26
CA ILE A 139 6.63 -3.09 0.79
C ILE A 139 6.48 -3.03 -0.73
N ILE A 140 6.06 -4.16 -1.29
CA ILE A 140 5.63 -4.28 -2.68
C ILE A 140 4.15 -4.63 -2.63
N VAL A 141 3.33 -3.88 -3.36
CA VAL A 141 1.87 -4.08 -3.40
C VAL A 141 1.34 -3.85 -4.80
N ARG A 142 0.19 -4.45 -5.09
CA ARG A 142 -0.59 -4.16 -6.30
C ARG A 142 -1.54 -3.01 -6.03
N ILE A 143 -1.60 -2.03 -6.92
CA ILE A 143 -2.61 -0.98 -6.84
C ILE A 143 -3.98 -1.64 -7.11
N PRO A 144 -4.94 -1.58 -6.15
CA PRO A 144 -6.19 -2.31 -6.30
C PRO A 144 -7.10 -1.68 -7.36
N HIS A 145 -8.04 -2.48 -7.85
CA HIS A 145 -9.03 -2.04 -8.84
C HIS A 145 -9.80 -0.82 -8.30
N ASN A 146 -10.06 0.16 -9.17
CA ASN A 146 -10.75 1.42 -8.86
C ASN A 146 -10.01 2.39 -7.90
N ALA A 147 -8.78 2.10 -7.48
CA ALA A 147 -8.00 3.09 -6.74
C ALA A 147 -7.58 4.27 -7.62
N ALA A 148 -7.77 5.49 -7.10
CA ALA A 148 -7.35 6.75 -7.72
C ALA A 148 -6.41 7.56 -6.82
N TYR A 149 -6.43 7.30 -5.51
CA TYR A 149 -5.64 7.99 -4.51
C TYR A 149 -4.99 7.01 -3.53
N LEU A 150 -3.86 7.42 -2.96
CA LEU A 150 -3.17 6.76 -1.86
C LEU A 150 -2.99 7.75 -0.70
N PHE A 151 -3.60 7.44 0.44
CA PHE A 151 -3.46 8.19 1.68
C PHE A 151 -2.33 7.57 2.49
N ILE A 152 -1.50 8.41 3.12
CA ILE A 152 -0.34 7.96 3.87
C ILE A 152 -0.18 8.81 5.13
N CYS A 153 0.07 8.15 6.27
CA CYS A 153 0.47 8.82 7.50
C CYS A 153 1.37 7.96 8.38
N VAL A 154 1.92 8.58 9.43
CA VAL A 154 2.48 7.86 10.56
C VAL A 154 1.32 7.42 11.47
N PRO A 155 1.34 6.21 12.06
CA PRO A 155 0.34 5.80 13.03
C PRO A 155 0.75 6.24 14.44
N ASP A 156 -0.01 7.16 15.05
CA ASP A 156 0.15 7.55 16.44
C ASP A 156 -1.21 7.77 17.14
N SER A 157 -1.16 7.84 18.48
CA SER A 157 -2.28 8.11 19.37
C SER A 157 -2.51 9.60 19.63
N LEU A 158 -1.46 10.44 19.51
CA LEU A 158 -1.50 11.90 19.63
C LEU A 158 -0.61 12.49 18.53
N TYR A 159 -1.14 13.42 17.73
CA TYR A 159 -0.45 13.93 16.53
C TYR A 159 0.12 15.33 16.72
N ASN A 160 -0.39 16.11 17.68
CA ASN A 160 0.09 17.47 17.89
C ASN A 160 1.50 17.55 18.51
N ASP A 161 1.98 16.48 19.14
CA ASP A 161 3.33 16.35 19.70
C ASP A 161 4.32 15.63 18.76
N ASN A 162 3.86 15.17 17.59
CA ASN A 162 4.72 14.60 16.57
C ASN A 162 5.61 15.65 15.93
N THR A 163 6.87 15.30 15.72
CA THR A 163 7.87 16.16 15.08
C THR A 163 8.75 15.36 14.12
N ASP A 164 9.31 16.05 13.14
CA ASP A 164 10.41 15.59 12.28
C ASP A 164 11.57 16.60 12.43
N PRO A 165 12.40 16.45 13.48
CA PRO A 165 13.49 17.37 13.83
C PRO A 165 14.55 17.62 12.74
N ASP A 166 14.93 16.61 11.96
CA ASP A 166 15.95 16.75 10.92
C ASP A 166 15.38 16.93 9.50
N GLY A 167 14.07 16.75 9.33
CA GLY A 167 13.32 17.12 8.14
C GLY A 167 13.43 16.11 7.01
N ASP A 168 13.71 14.85 7.32
CA ASP A 168 14.01 13.81 6.34
C ASP A 168 12.87 12.80 6.11
N LEU A 169 11.76 12.91 6.86
CA LEU A 169 10.63 11.99 6.76
C LEU A 169 9.93 12.08 5.39
N ALA A 170 9.99 10.97 4.65
CA ALA A 170 9.38 10.88 3.34
C ALA A 170 8.99 9.45 2.96
N ILE A 171 8.18 9.35 1.91
CA ILE A 171 8.00 8.09 1.17
C ILE A 171 8.49 8.24 -0.26
N ARG A 172 8.98 7.14 -0.80
CA ARG A 172 9.28 6.98 -2.22
C ARG A 172 8.39 5.90 -2.80
N ILE A 173 7.70 6.25 -3.87
CA ILE A 173 6.90 5.31 -4.64
C ILE A 173 7.61 5.10 -5.96
N SER A 174 7.83 3.84 -6.33
CA SER A 174 8.34 3.47 -7.64
C SER A 174 7.53 2.33 -8.24
N LEU A 175 7.42 2.28 -9.56
CA LEU A 175 7.01 1.05 -10.23
C LEU A 175 7.95 -0.10 -9.87
N ASP A 176 7.40 -1.30 -9.75
CA ASP A 176 8.17 -2.53 -9.60
C ASP A 176 7.79 -3.54 -10.69
N ALA A 177 8.53 -4.64 -10.75
CA ALA A 177 8.15 -5.78 -11.58
C ALA A 177 6.74 -6.25 -11.20
N PRO A 178 5.89 -6.63 -12.19
CA PRO A 178 4.58 -7.19 -11.88
C PRO A 178 4.72 -8.42 -10.97
N LEU A 179 3.93 -8.44 -9.90
CA LEU A 179 3.78 -9.66 -9.10
C LEU A 179 3.14 -10.76 -9.95
N PRO A 180 3.50 -12.04 -9.70
CA PRO A 180 2.82 -13.17 -10.32
C PRO A 180 1.30 -13.05 -10.19
N ALA A 181 0.56 -13.52 -11.20
CA ALA A 181 -0.87 -13.70 -11.04
C ALA A 181 -1.11 -14.84 -10.05
N GLY A 182 -2.03 -14.69 -9.11
CA GLY A 182 -2.25 -15.68 -8.06
C GLY A 182 -1.50 -15.41 -6.76
N ASP A 183 -0.61 -14.41 -6.71
CA ASP A 183 0.07 -13.95 -5.48
C ASP A 183 -0.88 -13.03 -4.69
N ALA A 184 -1.62 -13.61 -3.74
CA ALA A 184 -2.65 -12.94 -2.96
C ALA A 184 -2.05 -12.11 -1.82
N ASN A 185 -0.92 -12.55 -1.25
CA ASN A 185 -0.28 -11.89 -0.12
C ASN A 185 0.77 -10.85 -0.53
N CYS A 186 1.11 -10.78 -1.83
CA CYS A 186 2.11 -9.92 -2.43
C CYS A 186 3.54 -10.13 -1.90
N ASP A 187 3.90 -11.38 -1.59
CA ASP A 187 5.26 -11.76 -1.18
C ASP A 187 6.18 -12.12 -2.34
N GLY A 188 5.66 -12.14 -3.57
CA GLY A 188 6.38 -12.43 -4.80
C GLY A 188 6.36 -13.90 -5.20
N CYS A 189 5.72 -14.77 -4.42
CA CYS A 189 5.52 -16.19 -4.68
C CYS A 189 4.03 -16.48 -4.93
N VAL A 190 3.75 -17.59 -5.62
CA VAL A 190 2.40 -18.18 -5.66
C VAL A 190 2.47 -19.54 -5.01
N ASP A 191 2.03 -19.66 -3.77
CA ASP A 191 2.17 -20.89 -2.99
C ASP A 191 0.91 -21.26 -2.19
N ASP A 192 1.08 -22.17 -1.23
CA ASP A 192 -0.03 -22.67 -0.41
C ASP A 192 -0.64 -21.59 0.50
N THR A 193 0.12 -20.52 0.79
CA THR A 193 -0.38 -19.33 1.49
C THR A 193 -1.42 -18.60 0.63
N ASP A 194 -1.12 -18.37 -0.64
CA ASP A 194 -2.05 -17.68 -1.55
C ASP A 194 -3.31 -18.50 -1.81
N LEU A 195 -3.13 -19.82 -2.00
CA LEU A 195 -4.23 -20.75 -2.10
C LEU A 195 -5.13 -20.70 -0.85
N ALA A 196 -4.53 -20.68 0.34
CA ALA A 196 -5.29 -20.61 1.58
C ALA A 196 -6.06 -19.29 1.73
N LEU A 197 -5.50 -18.17 1.27
CA LEU A 197 -6.17 -16.86 1.27
C LEU A 197 -7.40 -16.89 0.36
N VAL A 198 -7.25 -17.34 -0.88
CA VAL A 198 -8.38 -17.43 -1.83
C VAL A 198 -9.47 -18.36 -1.32
N LEU A 199 -9.12 -19.52 -0.76
CA LEU A 199 -10.11 -20.43 -0.18
C LEU A 199 -10.81 -19.85 1.06
N THR A 200 -10.12 -18.99 1.82
CA THR A 200 -10.72 -18.29 2.97
C THR A 200 -11.66 -17.19 2.51
N ALA A 201 -11.34 -16.52 1.40
CA ALA A 201 -12.14 -15.46 0.81
C ALA A 201 -13.23 -15.94 -0.15
N PHE A 202 -13.31 -17.25 -0.44
CA PHE A 202 -14.22 -17.79 -1.44
C PHE A 202 -15.69 -17.40 -1.21
N GLY A 203 -16.31 -16.80 -2.22
CA GLY A 203 -17.66 -16.25 -2.20
C GLY A 203 -17.78 -14.83 -1.63
N GLN A 204 -16.69 -14.20 -1.21
CA GLN A 204 -16.70 -12.78 -0.84
C GLN A 204 -16.92 -11.90 -2.08
N THR A 205 -17.62 -10.79 -1.89
CA THR A 205 -17.92 -9.82 -2.95
C THR A 205 -17.52 -8.42 -2.51
N GLY A 206 -17.13 -7.57 -3.46
CA GLY A 206 -16.75 -6.19 -3.18
C GLY A 206 -15.63 -5.70 -4.09
N SER A 207 -15.00 -4.59 -3.71
CA SER A 207 -13.84 -4.04 -4.40
C SER A 207 -12.60 -4.18 -3.53
N GLY A 208 -11.44 -4.41 -4.16
CA GLY A 208 -10.16 -4.46 -3.45
C GLY A 208 -9.92 -5.78 -2.69
N LEU A 209 -10.64 -6.85 -3.03
CA LEU A 209 -10.32 -8.19 -2.54
C LEU A 209 -8.99 -8.58 -3.17
N ALA A 210 -7.98 -8.86 -2.34
CA ALA A 210 -6.63 -9.22 -2.82
C ALA A 210 -6.65 -10.56 -3.59
N GLU A 211 -7.65 -11.38 -3.27
CA GLU A 211 -7.92 -12.70 -3.83
C GLU A 211 -8.76 -12.66 -5.12
N ASP A 212 -9.37 -11.52 -5.47
CA ASP A 212 -10.09 -11.32 -6.73
C ASP A 212 -9.09 -10.90 -7.83
N PHE A 213 -8.51 -11.89 -8.48
CA PHE A 213 -7.45 -11.71 -9.47
C PHE A 213 -7.98 -11.35 -10.85
N ASN A 214 -9.22 -11.72 -11.16
CA ASN A 214 -9.85 -11.38 -12.44
C ASN A 214 -10.54 -10.00 -12.41
N GLY A 215 -10.76 -9.43 -11.22
CA GLY A 215 -11.32 -8.12 -10.96
C GLY A 215 -12.82 -8.01 -11.22
N ASP A 216 -13.57 -9.11 -11.13
CA ASP A 216 -15.02 -9.14 -11.37
C ASP A 216 -15.86 -8.83 -10.12
N GLY A 217 -15.21 -8.69 -8.97
CA GLY A 217 -15.82 -8.32 -7.70
C GLY A 217 -16.38 -9.51 -6.90
N LEU A 218 -16.05 -10.76 -7.28
CA LEU A 218 -16.40 -11.99 -6.57
C LEU A 218 -15.19 -12.93 -6.53
N VAL A 219 -14.79 -13.37 -5.33
CA VAL A 219 -13.74 -14.40 -5.21
C VAL A 219 -14.35 -15.78 -5.49
N ASP A 220 -14.06 -16.37 -6.65
CA ASP A 220 -14.65 -17.66 -7.07
C ASP A 220 -13.65 -18.67 -7.68
N ASP A 221 -14.18 -19.64 -8.44
CA ASP A 221 -13.39 -20.69 -9.06
C ASP A 221 -12.45 -20.16 -10.15
N SER A 222 -12.75 -18.99 -10.71
CA SER A 222 -11.89 -18.27 -11.65
C SER A 222 -10.61 -17.79 -10.96
N ASP A 223 -10.71 -17.22 -9.76
CA ASP A 223 -9.54 -16.75 -9.00
C ASP A 223 -8.72 -17.92 -8.48
N LEU A 224 -9.39 -18.97 -8.01
CA LEU A 224 -8.72 -20.20 -7.62
C LEU A 224 -7.96 -20.82 -8.79
N ALA A 225 -8.54 -20.82 -10.00
CA ALA A 225 -7.85 -21.31 -11.19
C ALA A 225 -6.57 -20.50 -11.48
N ILE A 226 -6.60 -19.18 -11.31
CA ILE A 226 -5.42 -18.32 -11.49
C ILE A 226 -4.29 -18.72 -10.54
N VAL A 227 -4.58 -18.97 -9.26
CA VAL A 227 -3.58 -19.45 -8.28
C VAL A 227 -3.00 -20.80 -8.73
N LEU A 228 -3.86 -21.76 -9.08
CA LEU A 228 -3.44 -23.12 -9.44
C LEU A 228 -2.63 -23.17 -10.74
N GLU A 229 -2.94 -22.31 -11.72
CA GLU A 229 -2.21 -22.20 -12.98
C GLU A 229 -0.80 -21.61 -12.80
N ASN A 230 -0.62 -20.76 -11.78
CA ASN A 230 0.63 -20.05 -11.51
C ASN A 230 1.39 -20.61 -10.29
N PHE A 231 0.93 -21.71 -9.70
CA PHE A 231 1.49 -22.27 -8.48
C PHE A 231 2.99 -22.61 -8.63
N GLY A 232 3.80 -22.10 -7.70
CA GLY A 232 5.27 -22.21 -7.68
C GLY A 232 6.02 -21.18 -8.53
N ILE A 233 5.34 -20.18 -9.10
CA ILE A 233 5.99 -19.06 -9.80
C ILE A 233 6.52 -18.04 -8.77
N GLY A 234 7.72 -17.50 -9.02
CA GLY A 234 8.34 -16.44 -8.21
C GLY A 234 9.19 -16.94 -7.03
N CYS A 235 9.03 -18.22 -6.68
CA CYS A 235 9.77 -18.93 -5.63
C CYS A 235 11.20 -19.34 -6.04
#